data_AF-A0A7Z2PSQ2-F1
#
_entry.id   AF-A0A7Z2PSQ2-F1
#
_cell.length_a   1.000
_cell.length_b   1.000
_cell.length_c   1.000
_cell.angle_alpha   90.00
_cell.angle_beta   90.00
_cell.angle_gamma   90.00
#
_symmetry.space_group_name_H-M   'P 1'
#
loop_
_entity.id
_entity.type
_entity.pdbx_description
1 polymer ?
#
loop_
_entity_poly.entity_id
_entity_poly.type
_entity_poly.pdbx_seq_one_letter_code
_entity_poly.pdbx_strand_id
1 'polypeptide(L)' 'MTGNIFNSKGIRVGAVVGREIFDRHGTKLYDLKGINIYRVSGELVGHLNDASGSDKRLDKATDRLFT' A
#
# COMPACT_ATOMS: atom_id res chain seq x y z
N MET A 1 -4.05 4.59 12.25
CA MET A 1 -2.78 3.89 11.96
C MET A 1 -2.16 4.53 10.73
N THR A 2 -0.91 4.95 10.80
CA THR A 2 -0.14 5.56 9.70
C THR A 2 1.14 4.78 9.52
N GLY A 3 1.57 4.58 8.28
CA GLY A 3 2.79 3.81 8.01
C GLY A 3 3.31 4.03 6.60
N ASN A 4 4.62 3.90 6.41
CA ASN A 4 5.22 3.96 5.09
C ASN A 4 5.03 2.63 4.36
N ILE A 5 4.88 2.69 3.04
CA ILE A 5 4.82 1.51 2.18
C ILE A 5 6.15 1.37 1.45
N PHE A 6 6.78 0.22 1.60
CA PHE A 6 7.99 -0.15 0.88
C PHE A 6 7.72 -1.29 -0.08
N ASN A 7 8.29 -1.22 -1.27
CA ASN A 7 8.27 -2.33 -2.23
C ASN A 7 9.20 -3.47 -1.78
N SER A 8 9.21 -4.58 -2.52
CA SER A 8 10.06 -5.74 -2.19
C SER A 8 11.57 -5.44 -2.19
N LYS A 9 11.99 -4.33 -2.82
CA LYS A 9 13.38 -3.82 -2.82
C LYS A 9 13.69 -2.88 -1.65
N GLY A 10 12.73 -2.60 -0.77
CA GLY A 10 12.88 -1.67 0.34
C GLY A 10 12.81 -0.19 -0.05
N ILE A 11 12.32 0.13 -1.25
CA ILE A 11 12.12 1.52 -1.69
C ILE A 11 10.76 2.00 -1.22
N ARG A 12 10.70 3.18 -0.59
CA ARG A 12 9.43 3.82 -0.21
C ARG A 12 8.66 4.20 -1.47
N VAL A 13 7.46 3.67 -1.61
CA VAL A 13 6.57 3.90 -2.77
C VAL A 13 5.30 4.67 -2.41
N GLY A 14 4.96 4.74 -1.13
CA GLY A 14 3.77 5.45 -0.68
C GLY A 14 3.63 5.45 0.84
N ALA A 15 2.45 5.82 1.30
CA ALA A 15 2.08 5.78 2.71
C ALA A 15 0.62 5.32 2.89
N VAL A 16 0.36 4.64 4.00
CA VAL A 16 -0.99 4.36 4.51
C VAL A 16 -1.34 5.43 5.53
N VAL A 17 -2.54 6.01 5.40
CA VAL A 17 -3.18 6.83 6.44
C VAL A 17 -4.58 6.26 6.69
N GLY A 18 -4.78 5.66 7.86
CA GLY A 18 -6.04 5.00 8.20
C GLY A 18 -6.33 3.82 7.27
N ARG A 19 -7.28 4.00 6.36
CA ARG A 19 -7.70 3.02 5.35
C ARG A 19 -7.35 3.44 3.92
N GLU A 20 -6.53 4.47 3.77
CA GLU A 20 -6.22 5.04 2.46
C GLU A 20 -4.73 4.90 2.19
N ILE A 21 -4.39 4.66 0.93
CA ILE A 21 -3.03 4.57 0.44
C ILE A 21 -2.77 5.73 -0.51
N PHE A 22 -1.67 6.42 -0.25
CA PHE A 22 -1.23 7.57 -1.00
C PHE A 22 0.10 7.28 -1.68
N ASP A 23 0.31 7.89 -2.84
CA ASP A 23 1.62 7.96 -3.48
C ASP A 23 2.60 8.83 -2.66
N ARG A 24 3.81 9.02 -3.17
CA ARG A 24 4.82 9.88 -2.54
C ARG A 24 4.47 11.37 -2.57
N HIS A 25 3.55 11.79 -3.43
CA HIS A 25 3.10 13.17 -3.61
C HIS A 25 1.86 13.50 -2.77
N GLY A 26 1.26 12.52 -2.09
CA GLY A 26 0.04 12.69 -1.31
C GLY A 26 -1.25 12.47 -2.11
N THR A 27 -1.17 11.97 -3.34
CA THR A 27 -2.34 11.60 -4.14
C THR A 27 -2.87 10.25 -3.67
N LYS A 28 -4.17 10.16 -3.39
CA LYS A 28 -4.81 8.89 -3.05
C LYS A 28 -4.79 7.96 -4.27
N LEU A 29 -4.24 6.77 -4.08
CA LEU A 29 -4.19 5.72 -5.12
C LEU A 29 -5.18 4.59 -4.85
N TYR A 30 -5.23 4.12 -3.60
CA TYR A 30 -5.91 2.89 -3.23
C TYR A 30 -6.61 3.00 -1.87
N ASP A 31 -7.54 2.09 -1.65
CA ASP A 31 -8.13 1.82 -0.35
C ASP A 31 -7.54 0.54 0.25
N LEU A 32 -7.35 0.54 1.56
CA LEU A 32 -6.84 -0.59 2.33
C LEU A 32 -7.94 -1.14 3.25
N LYS A 33 -8.25 -2.43 3.09
CA LYS A 33 -9.14 -3.18 3.99
C LYS A 33 -8.41 -4.37 4.58
N GLY A 34 -7.98 -4.24 5.84
CA GLY A 34 -7.08 -5.21 6.45
C GLY A 34 -5.70 -5.14 5.79
N ILE A 35 -5.29 -6.23 5.13
CA ILE A 35 -4.07 -6.29 4.32
C ILE A 35 -4.34 -6.12 2.82
N ASN A 36 -5.60 -6.13 2.39
CA ASN A 36 -5.97 -6.12 0.97
C ASN A 36 -6.04 -4.68 0.43
N ILE A 37 -5.45 -4.49 -0.76
CA ILE A 37 -5.37 -3.23 -1.48
C ILE A 37 -6.39 -3.22 -2.59
N TYR A 38 -7.24 -2.20 -2.61
CA TYR A 38 -8.30 -2.02 -3.58
C TYR A 38 -8.10 -0.73 -4.37
N ARG A 39 -8.44 -0.73 -5.66
CA ARG A 39 -8.66 0.52 -6.39
C ARG A 39 -9.83 1.29 -5.76
N VAL A 40 -9.88 2.59 -6.04
CA VAL A 40 -11.03 3.45 -5.72
C VAL A 40 -12.34 2.91 -6.35
N SER A 41 -12.24 2.16 -7.46
CA SER A 41 -13.38 1.44 -8.07
C SER A 41 -13.89 0.24 -7.26
N GLY A 42 -13.14 -0.23 -6.26
CA GLY A 42 -13.46 -1.43 -5.47
C GLY A 42 -12.81 -2.73 -5.96
N GLU A 43 -12.01 -2.69 -7.02
CA GLU A 43 -11.28 -3.86 -7.54
C GLU A 43 -10.11 -4.23 -6.60
N LEU A 44 -9.99 -5.50 -6.21
CA LEU A 44 -8.84 -6.02 -5.46
C LEU A 44 -7.62 -6.11 -6.39
N VAL A 45 -6.55 -5.39 -6.07
CA VAL A 45 -5.34 -5.31 -6.91
C VAL A 45 -4.09 -5.87 -6.25
N GLY A 46 -4.11 -6.08 -4.94
CA GLY A 46 -2.95 -6.62 -4.24
C GLY A 46 -3.17 -6.75 -2.76
N HIS A 47 -2.09 -7.06 -2.05
CA HIS A 47 -2.11 -7.17 -0.60
C HIS A 47 -0.74 -6.78 -0.01
N LEU A 48 -0.76 -6.46 1.28
CA LEU A 48 0.42 -6.19 2.08
C LEU A 48 0.87 -7.48 2.77
N ASN A 49 2.18 -7.66 2.92
CA ASN A 49 2.76 -8.84 3.55
C ASN A 49 2.58 -8.88 5.07
N ASP A 50 2.40 -7.72 5.71
CA ASP A 50 2.19 -7.65 7.15
C ASP A 50 1.25 -6.50 7.52
N ALA A 51 0.28 -6.79 8.39
CA ALA A 51 -0.62 -5.80 8.97
C ALA A 51 -0.04 -5.16 10.24
N SER A 52 0.94 -5.80 10.87
CA SER A 52 1.44 -5.51 12.21
C SER A 52 2.86 -4.94 12.19
N GLY A 53 2.95 -3.66 11.82
CA GLY A 53 4.19 -2.90 11.86
C GLY A 53 3.95 -1.45 11.48
N SER A 54 4.81 -0.54 11.94
CA SER A 54 4.83 0.86 11.49
C SER A 54 5.16 0.98 10.00
N ASP A 55 5.91 0.01 9.46
CA ASP A 55 6.28 -0.07 8.05
C ASP A 55 5.59 -1.24 7.36
N LYS A 56 4.91 -0.95 6.26
CA LYS A 56 4.16 -1.94 5.48
C LYS A 56 4.96 -2.33 4.24
N ARG A 57 5.11 -3.63 4.00
CA ARG A 57 5.81 -4.15 2.82
C ARG A 57 4.81 -4.70 1.80
N LEU A 58 5.01 -4.34 0.55
CA LEU A 58 4.30 -4.95 -0.56
C LEU A 58 4.77 -6.39 -0.76
N ASP A 59 3.85 -7.24 -1.21
CA ASP A 59 4.25 -8.46 -1.90
C ASP A 59 4.93 -8.15 -3.24
N LYS A 60 5.83 -9.02 -3.68
CA LYS A 60 6.59 -8.85 -4.93
C LYS A 60 5.68 -8.73 -6.16
N ALA A 61 4.52 -9.40 -6.19
CA ALA A 61 3.55 -9.23 -7.27
C ALA A 61 2.88 -7.84 -7.24
N THR A 62 2.77 -7.27 -6.04
CA THR A 62 2.12 -5.98 -5.76
C THR A 62 3.05 -4.79 -6.05
N ASP A 63 4.36 -5.00 -6.16
CA ASP A 63 5.33 -3.96 -6.55
C ASP A 63 4.93 -3.20 -7.82
N ARG A 64 4.29 -3.89 -8.78
CA ARG A 64 3.86 -3.32 -10.07
C ARG A 64 2.74 -2.28 -9.95
N LEU A 65 2.06 -2.22 -8.81
CA LEU A 65 1.00 -1.23 -8.58
C LEU A 65 1.54 0.18 -8.37
N PHE A 66 2.82 0.31 -7.99
CA PHE A 66 3.43 1.59 -7.65
C PHE A 66 4.59 1.99 -8.58
N THR A 67 4.64 1.37 -9.77
CA THR A 67 5.61 1.71 -10.84
C THR A 67 5.24 2.97 -11.59
#